data_AF-A0A952E2P3-F1
#
_entry.id   AF-A0A952E2P3-F1
#
_cell.length_a   1.000
_cell.length_b   1.000
_cell.length_c   1.000
_cell.angle_alpha   90.00
_cell.angle_beta   90.00
_cell.angle_gamma   90.00
#
_symmetry.space_group_name_H-M   'P 1'
#
loop_
_entity.id
_entity.type
_entity.pdbx_description
1 polymer ?
#
loop_
_entity_poly.entity_id
_entity_poly.type
_entity_poly.pdbx_seq_one_letter_code
_entity_poly.pdbx_strand_id
1 'polypeptide(L)'
;MCKSINVENKKQNLQKPPLSLARIACEILAGAVAGFAVAFPLTYVTGIVLVGIDEKTGPVFIGLFFIVFPPLYVLGSTFGVYLVGRIGNETGSFLETLSGGFLGGPVAVLLCFLGIEKIVLWALILLIPPIFATIGFNSTRRYKEPTNLKSTPQSQ
;
A
#
# COMPACT_ATOMS: atom_id res chain seq x y z
N MET A 1 -20.87 40.26 7.86
CA MET A 1 -20.26 39.16 8.66
C MET A 1 -20.23 37.88 7.81
N CYS A 2 -19.11 37.51 7.18
CA CYS A 2 -18.99 36.33 6.29
C CYS A 2 -17.54 35.81 6.21
N LYS A 3 -16.84 35.69 7.35
CA LYS A 3 -15.42 35.25 7.37
C LYS A 3 -15.12 34.06 8.28
N SER A 4 -16.07 33.58 9.10
CA SER A 4 -15.86 32.47 10.02
C SER A 4 -16.02 31.08 9.37
N ILE A 5 -16.94 30.93 8.41
CA ILE A 5 -17.26 29.64 7.76
C ILE A 5 -16.06 29.05 7.01
N ASN A 6 -15.20 29.90 6.45
CA ASN A 6 -14.05 29.44 5.64
C ASN A 6 -12.89 28.92 6.52
N VAL A 7 -12.74 29.44 7.75
CA VAL A 7 -11.65 29.04 8.65
C VAL A 7 -11.98 27.73 9.38
N GLU A 8 -13.23 27.53 9.79
CA GLU A 8 -13.66 26.28 10.44
C GLU A 8 -13.65 25.10 9.47
N ASN A 9 -14.14 25.28 8.23
CA ASN A 9 -14.06 24.25 7.19
C ASN A 9 -12.61 23.84 6.90
N LYS A 10 -11.69 24.81 6.83
CA LYS A 10 -10.27 24.53 6.60
C LYS A 10 -9.62 23.78 7.75
N LYS A 11 -10.03 24.04 9.00
CA LYS A 11 -9.56 23.30 10.19
C LYS A 11 -10.13 21.88 10.26
N GLN A 12 -11.40 21.67 9.90
CA GLN A 12 -12.01 20.34 9.88
C GLN A 12 -11.40 19.43 8.80
N ASN A 13 -11.03 19.99 7.64
CA ASN A 13 -10.32 19.26 6.59
C ASN A 13 -8.90 18.80 7.02
N LEU A 14 -8.33 19.42 8.06
CA LEU A 14 -7.04 19.01 8.64
C LEU A 14 -7.17 17.90 9.68
N GLN A 15 -8.38 17.54 10.11
CA GLN A 15 -8.58 16.55 11.14
C GLN A 15 -8.25 15.15 10.59
N LYS A 16 -7.37 14.43 11.29
CA LYS A 16 -7.05 13.04 10.95
C LYS A 16 -8.20 12.12 11.39
N PRO A 17 -8.70 11.24 10.50
CA PRO A 17 -9.68 10.23 10.89
C PRO A 17 -9.10 9.30 11.98
N PRO A 18 -9.92 8.72 12.86
CA PRO A 18 -9.44 7.73 13.82
C PRO A 18 -8.89 6.51 13.08
N LEU A 19 -7.78 5.96 13.57
CA LEU A 19 -7.19 4.74 13.01
C LEU A 19 -7.71 3.54 13.79
N SER A 20 -8.47 2.67 13.14
CA SER A 20 -8.81 1.35 13.68
C SER A 20 -7.83 0.30 13.17
N LEU A 21 -7.48 -0.64 14.04
CA LEU A 21 -6.57 -1.73 13.68
C LEU A 21 -7.13 -2.61 12.55
N ALA A 22 -8.45 -2.84 12.55
CA ALA A 22 -9.16 -3.54 11.48
C ALA A 22 -8.96 -2.88 10.11
N ARG A 23 -8.95 -1.54 10.06
CA ARG A 23 -8.72 -0.81 8.82
C ARG A 23 -7.29 -0.95 8.32
N ILE A 24 -6.30 -0.81 9.21
CA ILE A 24 -4.89 -1.02 8.86
C ILE A 24 -4.69 -2.42 8.30
N ALA A 25 -5.27 -3.43 8.97
CA ALA A 25 -5.19 -4.81 8.51
C ALA A 25 -5.84 -4.99 7.12
N CYS A 26 -6.99 -4.34 6.86
CA CYS A 26 -7.62 -4.36 5.55
C CYS A 26 -6.77 -3.67 4.46
N GLU A 27 -6.16 -2.53 4.76
CA GLU A 27 -5.28 -1.81 3.84
C GLU A 27 -4.06 -2.67 3.46
N ILE A 28 -3.40 -3.29 4.45
CA ILE A 28 -2.26 -4.19 4.22
C ILE A 28 -2.68 -5.41 3.42
N LEU A 29 -3.78 -6.07 3.79
CA LEU A 29 -4.28 -7.26 3.11
C LEU A 29 -4.66 -6.97 1.67
N ALA A 30 -5.37 -5.85 1.43
CA ALA A 30 -5.71 -5.41 0.09
C ALA A 30 -4.47 -5.12 -0.76
N GLY A 31 -3.45 -4.50 -0.15
CA GLY A 31 -2.15 -4.32 -0.78
C GLY A 31 -1.51 -5.65 -1.16
N ALA A 32 -1.42 -6.61 -0.24
CA ALA A 32 -0.83 -7.91 -0.53
C ALA A 32 -1.56 -8.64 -1.68
N VAL A 33 -2.90 -8.71 -1.62
CA VAL A 33 -3.72 -9.36 -2.64
C VAL A 33 -3.57 -8.67 -4.01
N ALA A 34 -3.63 -7.34 -4.06
CA ALA A 34 -3.45 -6.59 -5.30
C ALA A 34 -2.01 -6.74 -5.86
N GLY A 35 -1.01 -6.76 -4.98
CA GLY A 35 0.38 -7.03 -5.33
C GLY A 35 0.54 -8.35 -6.06
N PHE A 36 -0.01 -9.44 -5.53
CA PHE A 36 0.02 -10.75 -6.19
C PHE A 36 -0.79 -10.77 -7.49
N ALA A 37 -2.00 -10.20 -7.48
CA ALA A 37 -2.89 -10.15 -8.64
C ALA A 37 -2.27 -9.39 -9.82
N VAL A 38 -1.38 -8.42 -9.57
CA VAL A 38 -0.65 -7.68 -10.60
C VAL A 38 0.66 -8.38 -10.95
N ALA A 39 1.50 -8.66 -9.96
CA ALA A 39 2.87 -9.11 -10.19
C ALA A 39 2.96 -10.50 -10.80
N PHE A 40 2.14 -11.45 -10.34
CA PHE A 40 2.23 -12.82 -10.78
C PHE A 40 1.90 -12.99 -12.28
N PRO A 41 0.74 -12.56 -12.80
CA PRO A 41 0.43 -12.72 -14.22
C PRO A 41 1.37 -11.92 -15.12
N LEU A 42 1.74 -10.70 -14.73
CA LEU A 42 2.64 -9.88 -15.54
C LEU A 42 4.06 -10.45 -15.59
N THR A 43 4.58 -10.94 -14.47
CA THR A 43 5.89 -11.61 -14.45
C THR A 43 5.86 -12.87 -15.31
N TYR A 44 4.78 -13.66 -15.21
CA TYR A 44 4.60 -14.86 -16.02
C TYR A 44 4.60 -14.55 -17.52
N VAL A 45 3.80 -13.57 -17.95
CA VAL A 45 3.76 -13.11 -19.36
C VAL A 45 5.11 -12.57 -19.80
N THR A 46 5.79 -11.79 -18.96
CA THR A 46 7.14 -11.27 -19.27
C THR A 46 8.14 -12.41 -19.46
N GLY A 47 8.08 -13.45 -18.62
CA GLY A 47 8.87 -14.67 -18.75
C GLY A 47 8.66 -15.38 -20.08
N ILE A 48 7.41 -15.55 -20.48
CA ILE A 48 7.06 -16.15 -21.77
C ILE A 48 7.60 -15.31 -22.94
N VAL A 49 7.41 -13.99 -22.89
CA VAL A 49 7.81 -13.09 -23.98
C VAL A 49 9.32 -13.01 -24.14
N LEU A 50 10.07 -12.95 -23.04
CA LEU A 50 11.52 -12.75 -23.09
C LEU A 50 12.32 -14.05 -23.28
N VAL A 51 11.81 -15.16 -22.75
CA VAL A 51 12.60 -16.41 -22.66
C VAL A 51 11.91 -17.59 -23.35
N GLY A 52 10.60 -17.51 -23.61
CA GLY A 52 9.83 -18.60 -24.18
C GLY A 52 9.54 -19.74 -23.18
N ILE A 53 8.76 -20.72 -23.63
CA ILE A 53 8.38 -21.90 -22.85
C ILE A 53 9.15 -23.11 -23.39
N ASP A 54 10.26 -23.46 -22.74
CA ASP A 54 11.07 -24.66 -23.01
C ASP A 54 11.62 -25.20 -21.68
N GLU A 55 11.87 -26.50 -21.58
CA GLU A 55 12.40 -27.14 -20.36
C GLU A 55 13.76 -26.56 -19.95
N LYS A 56 14.54 -26.07 -20.92
CA LYS A 56 15.85 -25.45 -20.69
C LYS A 56 15.77 -24.02 -20.16
N THR A 57 14.61 -23.36 -20.25
CA THR A 57 14.45 -21.95 -19.86
C THR A 57 14.05 -21.77 -18.40
N GLY A 58 13.74 -22.86 -17.68
CA GLY A 58 13.32 -22.85 -16.28
C GLY A 58 14.21 -22.03 -15.33
N PRO A 59 15.55 -22.22 -15.30
CA PRO A 59 16.44 -21.43 -14.44
C PRO A 59 16.43 -19.94 -14.78
N VAL A 60 16.34 -19.60 -16.07
CA VAL A 60 16.28 -18.21 -16.54
C VAL A 60 14.93 -17.59 -16.16
N PHE A 61 13.84 -18.35 -16.24
CA PHE A 61 12.51 -17.94 -15.81
C PHE A 61 12.47 -17.62 -14.31
N ILE A 62 13.09 -18.46 -13.48
CA ILE A 62 13.23 -18.21 -12.03
C ILE A 62 14.04 -16.94 -11.77
N GLY A 63 15.16 -16.75 -12.49
CA GLY A 63 15.97 -15.52 -12.39
C GLY A 63 15.16 -14.28 -12.77
N LEU A 64 14.38 -14.34 -13.85
CA LEU A 64 13.52 -13.25 -14.29
C LEU A 64 12.43 -12.95 -13.24
N PHE A 65 11.87 -13.98 -12.61
CA PHE A 65 10.89 -13.82 -11.54
C PHE A 65 11.46 -12.95 -10.40
N PHE A 66 12.70 -13.20 -9.97
CA PHE A 66 13.32 -12.41 -8.90
C PHE A 66 13.62 -10.95 -9.27
N ILE A 67 13.68 -10.61 -10.56
CA ILE A 67 13.95 -9.26 -11.02
C ILE A 67 12.63 -8.50 -11.29
N VAL A 68 11.67 -9.16 -11.94
CA VAL A 68 10.45 -8.54 -12.45
C VAL A 68 9.33 -8.55 -11.41
N PHE A 69 9.22 -9.60 -10.61
CA PHE A 69 8.14 -9.72 -9.62
C PHE A 69 8.19 -8.62 -8.55
N PRO A 70 9.34 -8.32 -7.90
CA PRO A 70 9.37 -7.34 -6.82
C PRO A 70 8.87 -5.93 -7.19
N PRO A 71 9.34 -5.28 -8.28
CA PRO A 71 8.86 -3.94 -8.63
C PRO A 71 7.37 -3.95 -8.98
N LEU A 72 6.88 -4.98 -9.68
CA LEU A 72 5.45 -5.10 -9.99
C LEU A 72 4.60 -5.34 -8.74
N TYR A 73 5.12 -6.10 -7.78
CA TYR A 73 4.45 -6.36 -6.51
C TYR A 73 4.35 -5.08 -5.68
N VAL A 74 5.41 -4.27 -5.62
CA VAL A 74 5.37 -2.95 -4.96
C VAL A 74 4.30 -2.06 -5.61
N LEU A 75 4.27 -1.98 -6.94
CA LEU A 75 3.27 -1.17 -7.65
C LEU A 75 1.84 -1.65 -7.39
N GLY A 76 1.60 -2.97 -7.53
CA GLY A 76 0.28 -3.56 -7.28
C GLY A 76 -0.17 -3.38 -5.83
N SER A 77 0.74 -3.55 -4.87
CA SER A 77 0.42 -3.41 -3.45
C SER A 77 0.16 -1.98 -3.02
N THR A 78 0.97 -1.02 -3.46
CA THR A 78 0.68 0.41 -3.27
C THR A 78 -0.69 0.77 -3.85
N PHE A 79 -1.02 0.27 -5.04
CA PHE A 79 -2.30 0.55 -5.67
C PHE A 79 -3.47 -0.03 -4.86
N GLY A 80 -3.36 -1.28 -4.40
CA GLY A 80 -4.36 -1.91 -3.55
C GLY A 80 -4.61 -1.15 -2.24
N VAL A 81 -3.53 -0.78 -1.53
CA VAL A 81 -3.60 0.05 -0.32
C VAL A 81 -4.30 1.38 -0.62
N TYR A 82 -3.92 2.06 -1.69
CA TYR A 82 -4.48 3.37 -2.05
C TYR A 82 -5.97 3.30 -2.40
N LEU A 83 -6.39 2.26 -3.13
CA LEU A 83 -7.79 2.06 -3.47
C LEU A 83 -8.65 1.87 -2.23
N VAL A 84 -8.26 0.92 -1.36
CA VAL A 84 -9.02 0.62 -0.14
C VAL A 84 -8.96 1.77 0.87
N GLY A 85 -7.80 2.39 1.03
CA GLY A 85 -7.61 3.53 1.94
C GLY A 85 -8.51 4.72 1.62
N ARG A 86 -8.84 4.94 0.34
CA ARG A 86 -9.72 6.03 -0.12
C ARG A 86 -11.22 5.71 -0.10
N ILE A 87 -11.62 4.51 0.31
CA ILE A 87 -13.03 4.16 0.44
C ILE A 87 -13.67 5.03 1.53
N GLY A 88 -14.86 5.55 1.24
CA GLY A 88 -15.60 6.44 2.14
C GLY A 88 -15.15 7.91 2.07
N ASN A 89 -15.37 8.64 3.17
CA ASN A 89 -15.13 10.09 3.26
C ASN A 89 -13.65 10.44 3.56
N GLU A 90 -12.71 9.65 3.05
CA GLU A 90 -11.28 9.84 3.34
C GLU A 90 -10.46 9.91 2.05
N THR A 91 -9.39 10.69 2.10
CA THR A 91 -8.43 10.91 1.02
C THR A 91 -7.01 10.82 1.55
N GLY A 92 -6.06 10.52 0.68
CA GLY A 92 -4.64 10.45 0.98
C GLY A 92 -3.82 10.63 -0.31
N SER A 93 -2.52 10.82 -0.16
CA SER A 93 -1.60 11.01 -1.28
C SER A 93 -1.18 9.66 -1.87
N PHE A 94 -1.43 9.46 -3.17
CA PHE A 94 -0.92 8.30 -3.89
C PHE A 94 0.61 8.28 -3.88
N LEU A 95 1.24 9.44 -4.06
CA LEU A 95 2.69 9.56 -4.13
C LEU A 95 3.37 9.15 -2.81
N GLU A 96 2.76 9.47 -1.67
CA GLU A 96 3.26 9.06 -0.35
C GLU A 96 3.01 7.56 -0.08
N THR A 97 1.91 7.03 -0.61
CA THR A 97 1.64 5.58 -0.57
C THR A 97 2.68 4.82 -1.40
N LEU A 98 3.06 5.38 -2.55
CA LEU A 98 4.04 4.81 -3.47
C LEU A 98 5.45 4.90 -2.91
N SER A 99 5.85 6.06 -2.40
CA SER A 99 7.17 6.25 -1.76
C SER A 99 7.32 5.30 -0.58
N GLY A 100 6.27 5.14 0.25
CA GLY A 100 6.22 4.14 1.31
C GLY A 100 6.49 2.74 0.78
N GLY A 101 5.73 2.29 -0.22
CA GLY A 101 5.91 0.96 -0.83
C GLY A 101 7.35 0.69 -1.29
N PHE A 102 7.99 1.65 -1.97
CA PHE A 102 9.38 1.53 -2.41
C PHE A 102 10.40 1.60 -1.28
N LEU A 103 10.17 2.38 -0.23
CA LEU A 103 11.01 2.40 0.97
C LEU A 103 11.01 1.05 1.69
N GLY A 104 9.95 0.25 1.54
CA GLY A 104 9.89 -1.11 2.05
C GLY A 104 10.96 -2.05 1.46
N GLY A 105 11.37 -1.84 0.22
CA GLY A 105 12.38 -2.66 -0.46
C GLY A 105 13.75 -2.63 0.24
N PRO A 106 14.38 -1.44 0.41
CA PRO A 106 15.62 -1.30 1.16
C PRO A 106 15.53 -1.84 2.59
N VAL A 107 14.39 -1.67 3.27
CA VAL A 107 14.18 -2.23 4.61
C VAL A 107 14.24 -3.76 4.59
N ALA A 108 13.58 -4.40 3.63
CA ALA A 108 13.65 -5.85 3.47
C ALA A 108 15.09 -6.33 3.17
N VAL A 109 15.84 -5.59 2.33
CA VAL A 109 17.25 -5.89 2.03
C VAL A 109 18.15 -5.72 3.26
N LEU A 110 17.95 -4.69 4.07
CA LEU A 110 18.68 -4.50 5.32
C LEU A 110 18.46 -5.66 6.29
N LEU A 111 17.23 -6.20 6.34
CA LEU A 111 16.89 -7.36 7.16
C LEU A 111 17.61 -8.64 6.69
N CYS A 112 17.99 -8.76 5.42
CA CYS A 112 18.84 -9.87 4.93
C CYS A 112 20.17 -9.95 5.68
N PHE A 113 20.77 -8.81 6.03
CA PHE A 113 22.09 -8.74 6.68
C PHE A 113 22.06 -9.17 8.16
N LEU A 114 20.87 -9.38 8.73
CA LEU A 114 20.70 -9.82 10.11
C LEU A 114 20.72 -11.35 10.28
N GLY A 115 21.04 -12.11 9.23
CA GLY A 115 21.11 -13.57 9.29
C GLY A 115 19.74 -14.23 9.45
N ILE A 116 18.67 -13.55 9.04
CA ILE A 116 17.30 -14.07 9.09
C ILE A 116 17.17 -15.28 8.15
N GLU A 117 16.43 -16.29 8.60
CA GLU A 117 16.13 -17.47 7.77
C GLU A 117 15.48 -17.08 6.44
N LYS A 118 15.87 -17.76 5.36
CA LYS A 118 15.41 -17.44 4.00
C LYS A 118 13.89 -17.37 3.88
N ILE A 119 13.16 -18.26 4.56
CA ILE A 119 11.69 -18.29 4.50
C ILE A 119 11.06 -17.06 5.15
N VAL A 120 11.61 -16.63 6.29
CA VAL A 120 11.17 -15.42 6.99
C VAL A 120 11.51 -14.20 6.14
N LEU A 121 12.67 -14.18 5.49
CA LEU A 121 13.06 -13.11 4.58
C LEU A 121 12.09 -12.97 3.40
N TRP A 122 11.67 -14.08 2.78
CA TRP A 122 10.69 -14.06 1.70
C TRP A 122 9.33 -13.52 2.17
N ALA A 123 8.87 -13.94 3.34
CA ALA A 123 7.65 -13.40 3.93
C ALA A 123 7.75 -11.88 4.18
N LEU A 124 8.90 -11.42 4.67
CA LEU A 124 9.17 -10.00 4.91
C LEU A 124 9.21 -9.18 3.61
N ILE A 125 9.86 -9.68 2.56
CA ILE A 125 9.87 -9.01 1.24
C ILE A 125 8.45 -8.77 0.71
N LEU A 126 7.52 -9.69 0.99
CA LEU A 126 6.14 -9.58 0.56
C LEU A 126 5.30 -8.71 1.51
N LEU A 127 5.57 -8.73 2.81
CA LEU A 127 4.76 -8.03 3.80
C LEU A 127 5.17 -6.57 4.00
N ILE A 128 6.46 -6.26 3.89
CA ILE A 128 6.99 -4.92 4.17
C ILE A 128 6.45 -3.86 3.19
N PRO A 129 6.40 -4.07 1.85
CA PRO A 129 5.87 -3.07 0.94
C PRO A 129 4.43 -2.61 1.25
N PRO A 130 3.42 -3.50 1.43
CA PRO A 130 2.08 -3.06 1.79
C PRO A 130 2.00 -2.40 3.17
N ILE A 131 2.85 -2.79 4.14
CA ILE A 131 2.94 -2.10 5.44
C ILE A 131 3.41 -0.65 5.25
N PHE A 132 4.53 -0.43 4.56
CA PHE A 132 5.06 0.92 4.38
C PHE A 132 4.19 1.77 3.46
N ALA A 133 3.56 1.17 2.45
CA ALA A 133 2.54 1.85 1.66
C ALA A 133 1.37 2.32 2.55
N THR A 134 0.91 1.46 3.47
CA THR A 134 -0.14 1.80 4.45
C THR A 134 0.28 2.95 5.37
N ILE A 135 1.53 2.97 5.84
CA ILE A 135 2.08 4.09 6.61
C ILE A 135 2.08 5.38 5.79
N GLY A 136 2.55 5.32 4.54
CA GLY A 136 2.58 6.46 3.62
C GLY A 136 1.18 7.02 3.30
N PHE A 137 0.20 6.15 3.09
CA PHE A 137 -1.19 6.55 2.93
C PHE A 137 -1.71 7.26 4.19
N ASN A 138 -1.53 6.64 5.36
CA ASN A 138 -2.05 7.14 6.63
C ASN A 138 -1.37 8.43 7.11
N SER A 139 -0.13 8.71 6.70
CA SER A 139 0.57 9.97 7.03
C SER A 139 -0.16 11.20 6.44
N THR A 140 -0.69 11.04 5.23
CA THR A 140 -1.40 12.08 4.47
C THR A 140 -2.92 11.99 4.55
N ARG A 141 -3.44 10.99 5.25
CA ARG A 141 -4.88 10.74 5.33
C ARG A 141 -5.66 11.88 5.97
N ARG A 142 -6.71 12.36 5.30
CA ARG A 142 -7.62 13.44 5.75
C ARG A 142 -9.06 13.11 5.33
N TYR A 143 -10.04 13.77 5.95
CA TYR A 143 -11.43 13.70 5.48
C TYR A 143 -11.60 14.46 4.16
N LYS A 144 -12.45 13.97 3.23
CA LYS A 144 -12.78 14.71 2.00
C LYS A 144 -13.71 15.88 2.31
N GLU A 145 -14.74 15.59 3.09
CA GLU A 145 -15.73 16.55 3.55
C GLU A 145 -15.66 16.73 5.07
N PRO A 146 -15.90 17.95 5.58
CA PRO A 146 -15.94 18.21 7.01
C PRO A 146 -17.02 17.36 7.67
N THR A 147 -16.65 16.56 8.65
CA THR A 147 -17.61 15.75 9.40
C THR A 147 -18.54 16.69 10.18
N ASN A 148 -19.83 16.73 9.83
CA ASN A 148 -20.88 17.40 10.60
C ASN A 148 -21.11 16.65 11.92
N LEU A 149 -20.15 16.68 12.85
CA LEU A 149 -20.28 16.12 14.20
C LEU A 149 -21.11 17.04 15.12
N LYS A 150 -22.19 17.64 14.58
CA LYS A 150 -23.21 18.35 15.34
C LYS A 150 -24.56 17.67 15.12
N SER A 151 -24.74 16.50 15.71
CA SER A 151 -26.07 15.99 16.08
C SER A 151 -25.94 14.84 17.07
N THR A 152 -25.37 15.11 18.24
CA THR A 152 -25.73 14.33 19.43
C THR A 152 -26.89 15.09 20.07
N PRO A 153 -28.15 14.64 19.96
CA PRO A 153 -29.19 15.18 20.81
C PRO A 153 -28.79 14.85 22.25
N GLN A 154 -28.60 15.87 23.08
CA GLN A 154 -28.57 15.70 24.52
C GLN A 154 -29.97 15.19 24.91
N SER A 155 -30.10 13.90 25.16
CA SER A 155 -31.24 13.37 25.89
C SER A 155 -31.12 13.90 27.32
N GLN A 156 -31.96 14.90 27.62
CA GLN A 156 -32.33 15.28 28.98
C GLN A 156 -33.14 14.16 29.64
#